data_AF-A0A959Y893-F1
#
_entry.id   AF-A0A959Y893-F1
#
_cell.length_a   1.000
_cell.length_b   1.000
_cell.length_c   1.000
_cell.angle_alpha   90.00
_cell.angle_beta   90.00
_cell.angle_gamma   90.00
#
_symmetry.space_group_name_H-M   'P 1'
#
loop_
_entity.id
_entity.type
_entity.pdbx_description
1 polymer ?
#
loop_
_entity_poly.entity_id
_entity_poly.type
_entity_poly.pdbx_seq_one_letter_code
_entity_poly.pdbx_strand_id
1 'polypeptide(L)'
;METLALSVLERLNEDLPPAERATVGPGSVILGEGGMLDSLGVANFIVGMEEGIELRFGREVPLSDQDLVELFDEPSVTVARFAAYLRERMNG
;
A
#
# COMPACT_ATOMS: atom_id res chain seq x y z
N MET A 1 -9.15 2.67 -5.82
CA MET A 1 -8.12 2.15 -4.90
C MET A 1 -6.73 2.66 -5.26
N GLU A 2 -6.31 2.58 -6.52
CA GLU A 2 -4.96 3.03 -6.93
C GLU A 2 -4.63 4.47 -6.55
N THR A 3 -5.54 5.43 -6.79
CA THR A 3 -5.35 6.82 -6.36
C THR A 3 -5.14 6.97 -4.85
N LEU A 4 -5.84 6.16 -4.06
CA LEU A 4 -5.67 6.18 -2.60
C LEU A 4 -4.30 5.63 -2.22
N ALA A 5 -3.92 4.47 -2.77
CA ALA A 5 -2.60 3.88 -2.56
C ALA A 5 -1.45 4.82 -2.94
N LEU A 6 -1.55 5.50 -4.09
CA LEU A 6 -0.57 6.51 -4.48
C LEU A 6 -0.53 7.67 -3.49
N SER A 7 -1.68 8.19 -3.05
CA SER A 7 -1.71 9.30 -2.08
C SER A 7 -1.11 8.93 -0.71
N VAL A 8 -1.28 7.68 -0.27
CA VAL A 8 -0.67 7.17 0.97
C VAL A 8 0.84 7.03 0.80
N LEU A 9 1.30 6.49 -0.33
CA LEU A 9 2.73 6.42 -0.64
C LEU A 9 3.37 7.80 -0.74
N GLU A 10 2.71 8.77 -1.39
CA GLU A 10 3.20 10.14 -1.48
C GLU A 10 3.37 10.75 -0.09
N ARG A 11 2.42 10.52 0.83
CA ARG A 11 2.53 10.97 2.21
C ARG A 11 3.74 10.35 2.93
N LEU A 12 3.92 9.04 2.83
CA LEU A 12 5.09 8.37 3.41
C LEU A 12 6.41 8.86 2.81
N ASN A 13 6.39 9.19 1.52
CA ASN A 13 7.54 9.74 0.81
C ASN A 13 7.83 11.19 1.24
N GLU A 14 6.84 11.96 1.66
CA GLU A 14 7.04 13.31 2.22
C GLU A 14 7.80 13.28 3.55
N ASP A 15 7.65 12.21 4.34
CA ASP A 15 8.38 12.01 5.59
C ASP A 15 9.86 11.68 5.37
N LEU A 16 10.24 11.27 4.15
CA LEU A 16 11.63 11.01 3.79
C LEU A 16 12.39 12.30 3.42
N PRO A 17 13.72 12.35 3.68
CA PRO A 17 14.58 13.42 3.19
C PRO A 17 14.45 13.59 1.67
N PRO A 18 14.51 14.81 1.11
CA PRO A 18 14.32 15.05 -0.32
C PRO A 18 15.19 14.20 -1.25
N ALA A 19 16.40 13.82 -0.80
CA ALA A 19 17.33 12.98 -1.54
C ALA A 19 16.93 11.48 -1.60
N GLU A 20 16.07 11.05 -0.69
CA GLU A 20 15.60 9.66 -0.56
C GLU A 20 14.17 9.49 -1.10
N ARG A 21 13.53 10.59 -1.52
CA ARG A 21 12.19 10.56 -2.10
C ARG A 21 12.21 9.88 -3.46
N ALA A 22 11.35 8.88 -3.64
CA ALA A 22 11.19 8.18 -4.90
C ALA A 22 10.00 8.73 -5.69
N THR A 23 10.05 8.64 -7.03
CA THR A 23 8.84 8.85 -7.83
C THR A 23 7.95 7.61 -7.69
N VAL A 24 6.70 7.82 -7.29
CA VAL A 24 5.72 6.74 -7.10
C VAL A 24 4.72 6.68 -8.26
N GLY A 25 4.32 5.47 -8.63
CA GLY A 25 3.35 5.21 -9.69
C GLY A 25 2.72 3.83 -9.57
N PRO A 26 1.75 3.50 -10.44
CA PRO A 26 1.02 2.22 -10.35
C PRO A 26 1.92 0.98 -10.45
N GLY A 27 3.05 1.09 -11.15
CA GLY A 27 4.05 0.03 -11.28
C GLY A 27 5.11 0.01 -10.18
N SER A 28 5.09 0.97 -9.24
CA SER A 28 6.04 0.98 -8.12
C SER A 28 5.82 -0.25 -7.25
N VAL A 29 6.91 -0.95 -6.93
CA VAL A 29 6.90 -2.11 -6.04
C VAL A 29 6.85 -1.62 -4.60
N ILE A 30 5.82 -2.03 -3.87
CA ILE A 30 5.63 -1.69 -2.45
C ILE A 30 6.12 -2.80 -1.51
N LEU A 31 6.08 -4.06 -1.95
CA LEU A 31 6.45 -5.24 -1.18
C LEU A 31 7.28 -6.18 -2.04
N GLY A 32 8.26 -6.87 -1.44
CA GLY A 32 9.07 -7.88 -2.12
C GLY A 32 10.37 -7.32 -2.72
N GLU A 33 10.93 -8.05 -3.68
CA GLU A 33 12.23 -7.73 -4.28
C GLU A 33 12.15 -6.39 -5.04
N GLY A 34 13.06 -5.46 -4.71
CA GLY A 34 13.06 -4.11 -5.29
C GLY A 34 11.95 -3.20 -4.75
N GLY A 35 11.31 -3.58 -3.64
CA GLY A 35 10.32 -2.76 -2.95
C GLY A 35 10.91 -1.44 -2.41
N MET A 36 10.16 -0.37 -2.56
CA MET A 36 10.56 0.96 -2.08
C MET A 36 10.34 1.15 -0.57
N LEU A 37 9.60 0.25 0.07
CA LEU A 37 9.28 0.30 1.49
C LEU A 37 10.06 -0.77 2.24
N ASP A 38 10.61 -0.41 3.40
CA ASP A 38 11.09 -1.37 4.38
C ASP A 38 9.93 -1.96 5.20
N SER A 39 10.20 -2.89 6.12
CA SER A 39 9.16 -3.55 6.91
C SER A 39 8.29 -2.56 7.72
N LEU A 40 8.86 -1.46 8.19
CA LEU A 40 8.13 -0.43 8.93
C LEU A 40 7.29 0.45 8.00
N GLY A 41 7.86 0.85 6.85
CA GLY A 41 7.17 1.60 5.81
C GLY A 41 5.98 0.82 5.25
N VAL A 42 6.10 -0.50 5.14
CA VAL A 42 5.00 -1.39 4.77
C VAL A 42 3.89 -1.38 5.81
N ALA A 43 4.21 -1.52 7.10
CA ALA A 43 3.22 -1.45 8.17
C ALA A 43 2.50 -0.09 8.18
N ASN A 44 3.25 1.01 8.04
CA ASN A 44 2.69 2.35 7.96
C ASN A 44 1.81 2.54 6.70
N PHE A 45 2.21 1.95 5.58
CA PHE A 45 1.43 1.97 4.35
C PHE A 45 0.10 1.24 4.50
N ILE A 46 0.11 0.06 5.13
CA ILE A 46 -1.10 -0.72 5.42
C ILE A 46 -2.05 0.09 6.30
N VAL A 47 -1.57 0.62 7.42
CA VAL A 47 -2.39 1.46 8.33
C VAL A 47 -2.96 2.68 7.58
N GLY A 48 -2.12 3.40 6.83
CA GLY A 48 -2.57 4.55 6.05
C GLY A 48 -3.60 4.20 4.96
N MET A 49 -3.57 2.97 4.46
CA MET A 49 -4.57 2.45 3.53
C MET A 49 -5.88 2.13 4.23
N GLU A 50 -5.85 1.47 5.39
CA GLU A 50 -7.04 1.18 6.19
C GLU A 50 -7.77 2.47 6.59
N GLU A 51 -7.03 3.42 7.19
CA GLU A 51 -7.54 4.75 7.55
C GLU A 51 -8.07 5.50 6.31
N GLY A 52 -7.33 5.45 5.20
CA GLY A 52 -7.73 6.09 3.96
C GLY A 52 -9.01 5.51 3.36
N ILE A 53 -9.23 4.20 3.51
CA ILE A 53 -10.45 3.54 3.05
C ILE A 53 -11.61 3.93 3.96
N GLU A 54 -11.42 3.91 5.27
CA GLU A 54 -12.44 4.31 6.24
C GLU A 54 -12.89 5.76 6.00
N LEU A 55 -11.95 6.69 5.89
CA LEU A 55 -12.22 8.11 5.64
C LEU A 55 -12.95 8.36 4.32
N ARG A 56 -12.57 7.64 3.26
CA ARG A 56 -13.09 7.91 1.90
C ARG A 56 -14.37 7.14 1.57
N PHE A 57 -14.56 5.97 2.16
CA PHE A 57 -15.66 5.06 1.82
C PHE A 57 -16.57 4.71 3.01
N GLY A 58 -16.22 5.13 4.23
CA GLY A 58 -16.98 4.83 5.45
C GLY A 58 -16.99 3.34 5.79
N ARG A 59 -15.96 2.60 5.38
CA ARG A 59 -15.84 1.15 5.60
C ARG A 59 -14.47 0.85 6.18
N GLU A 60 -14.44 0.03 7.22
CA GLU A 60 -13.21 -0.59 7.70
C GLU A 60 -12.89 -1.81 6.83
N VAL A 61 -11.63 -1.91 6.39
CA VAL A 61 -11.13 -3.08 5.67
C VAL A 61 -9.84 -3.53 6.38
N PRO A 62 -9.97 -4.19 7.55
CA PRO A 62 -8.79 -4.67 8.26
C PRO A 62 -8.08 -5.73 7.42
N LEU A 63 -6.79 -5.51 7.19
CA LEU A 63 -5.87 -6.49 6.62
C LEU A 63 -5.34 -7.36 7.74
N SER A 64 -5.73 -8.64 7.72
CA SER A 64 -5.22 -9.62 8.67
C SER A 64 -3.81 -10.08 8.33
N ASP A 65 -3.12 -10.69 9.29
CA ASP A 65 -1.80 -11.30 9.05
C ASP A 65 -1.83 -12.30 7.89
N GLN A 66 -2.96 -12.99 7.67
CA GLN A 66 -3.11 -13.91 6.54
C GLN A 66 -3.17 -13.18 5.20
N ASP A 67 -3.89 -12.06 5.13
CA ASP A 67 -3.96 -11.24 3.91
C ASP A 67 -2.58 -10.69 3.55
N LEU A 68 -1.81 -10.30 4.58
CA LEU A 68 -0.44 -9.88 4.42
C LEU A 68 0.43 -11.02 3.91
N VAL A 69 0.33 -12.22 4.50
CA VAL A 69 1.08 -13.40 4.02
C VAL A 69 0.78 -13.72 2.57
N GLU A 70 -0.49 -13.67 2.14
CA GLU A 70 -0.85 -13.87 0.72
C GLU A 70 -0.25 -12.81 -0.21
N LEU A 71 -0.20 -11.55 0.24
CA LEU A 71 0.49 -10.49 -0.49
C LEU A 71 2.01 -10.66 -0.48
N PHE A 72 2.59 -11.19 0.61
CA PHE A 72 4.04 -11.41 0.77
C PHE A 72 4.56 -12.69 0.10
N ASP A 73 3.70 -13.64 -0.27
CA ASP A 73 4.10 -14.84 -1.02
C ASP A 73 4.47 -14.53 -2.48
N GLU A 74 4.13 -13.32 -2.95
CA GLU A 74 4.47 -12.85 -4.28
C GLU A 74 5.88 -12.24 -4.35
N PRO A 75 6.64 -12.47 -5.44
CA PRO A 75 8.01 -11.95 -5.58
C PRO A 75 8.10 -10.42 -5.51
N SER A 76 7.07 -9.75 -6.03
CA SER A 76 6.91 -8.29 -5.96
C SER A 76 5.43 -7.92 -6.03
N VAL A 77 5.00 -7.03 -5.15
CA VAL A 77 3.66 -6.45 -5.17
C VAL A 77 3.76 -5.00 -5.58
N THR A 78 3.09 -4.65 -6.67
CA THR A 78 2.99 -3.27 -7.14
C THR A 78 1.78 -2.56 -6.53
N VAL A 79 1.79 -1.23 -6.57
CA VAL A 79 0.64 -0.39 -6.19
C VAL A 79 -0.65 -0.85 -6.88
N ALA A 80 -0.59 -1.09 -8.19
CA ALA A 80 -1.75 -1.53 -8.98
C ALA A 80 -2.29 -2.87 -8.48
N ARG A 81 -1.41 -3.83 -8.18
CA ARG A 81 -1.80 -5.17 -7.70
C ARG A 81 -2.44 -5.10 -6.31
N PHE A 82 -1.81 -4.38 -5.39
CA PHE A 82 -2.35 -4.16 -4.05
C PHE A 82 -3.72 -3.46 -4.07
N ALA A 83 -3.85 -2.44 -4.92
CA ALA A 83 -5.12 -1.74 -5.09
C ALA A 83 -6.22 -2.62 -5.70
N ALA A 84 -5.87 -3.54 -6.60
CA ALA A 84 -6.81 -4.51 -7.15
C ALA A 84 -7.31 -5.49 -6.08
N TYR A 85 -6.39 -6.03 -5.27
CA TYR A 85 -6.69 -6.91 -4.15
C TYR A 85 -7.70 -6.26 -3.17
N LEU A 86 -7.41 -5.04 -2.72
CA LEU A 86 -8.31 -4.31 -1.81
C LEU A 86 -9.67 -4.01 -2.45
N ARG A 87 -9.71 -3.71 -3.75
CA ARG A 87 -10.97 -3.46 -4.46
C ARG A 87 -11.84 -4.71 -4.50
N GLU A 88 -11.25 -5.89 -4.70
CA GLU A 88 -11.99 -7.16 -4.68
C GLU A 88 -12.57 -7.41 -3.28
N ARG A 89 -11.77 -7.20 -2.23
CA ARG A 89 -12.22 -7.34 -0.84
C ARG A 89 -13.35 -6.37 -0.46
N MET A 90 -13.32 -5.14 -0.97
CA MET A 90 -14.39 -4.15 -0.72
C MET A 90 -15.72 -4.47 -1.41
N ASN A 91 -15.68 -5.27 -2.48
CA ASN A 91 -16.87 -5.69 -3.22
C ASN A 91 -17.45 -7.01 -2.71
N GLY A 92 -16.74 -7.71 -1.81
CA GLY A 92 -17.19 -8.91 -1.12
C GLY A 92 -18.15 -8.63 0.03
#